data_AF-A0A2S8ZKK1-F1
#
_entry.id   AF-A0A2S8ZKK1-F1
#
_cell.length_a   1.000
_cell.length_b   1.000
_cell.length_c   1.000
_cell.angle_alpha   90.00
_cell.angle_beta   90.00
_cell.angle_gamma   90.00
#
_symmetry.space_group_name_H-M   'P 1'
#
loop_
_entity.id
_entity.type
_entity.pdbx_description
1 polymer ?
#
loop_
_entity_poly.entity_id
_entity_poly.type
_entity_poly.pdbx_seq_one_letter_code
_entity_poly.pdbx_strand_id
1 'polypeptide(L)'
;MSVARGIITRMTPADLLAFEHHNPTWFGNKETRIREELGLSPARYVVLLERAAASREGQIADPVTAHRVTSFTPARQRWNASIR
;
A
#
# COMPACT_ATOMS: atom_id res chain seq x y z
N MET A 1 19.85 -0.13 -11.88
CA MET A 1 20.13 -1.13 -10.84
C MET A 1 19.02 -1.06 -9.79
N SER A 2 18.13 -2.05 -9.72
CA SER A 2 16.95 -2.01 -8.83
C SER A 2 17.21 -2.85 -7.56
N VAL A 3 17.69 -2.19 -6.50
CA VAL A 3 17.91 -2.75 -5.15
C VAL A 3 16.62 -3.30 -4.51
N ALA A 4 15.47 -3.02 -5.11
CA ALA A 4 14.16 -3.41 -4.61
C ALA A 4 13.78 -4.89 -4.87
N ARG A 5 14.65 -5.72 -5.45
CA ARG A 5 14.36 -7.16 -5.60
C ARG A 5 14.65 -8.00 -4.34
N GLY A 6 15.49 -7.53 -3.42
CA GLY A 6 15.89 -8.30 -2.23
C GLY A 6 14.98 -8.15 -1.00
N ILE A 7 14.49 -6.93 -0.71
CA ILE A 7 13.71 -6.66 0.52
C ILE A 7 12.21 -6.95 0.35
N ILE A 8 11.71 -6.95 -0.89
CA ILE A 8 10.30 -7.25 -1.17
C ILE A 8 9.92 -8.72 -0.88
N THR A 9 10.89 -9.56 -0.56
CA THR A 9 10.68 -10.97 -0.21
C THR A 9 10.05 -11.20 1.18
N ARG A 10 9.81 -10.18 2.03
CA ARG A 10 9.21 -10.41 3.36
C ARG A 10 7.89 -9.73 3.71
N MET A 11 7.39 -8.76 2.93
CA MET A 11 6.10 -8.16 3.26
C MET A 11 4.95 -9.03 2.77
N THR A 12 4.10 -9.47 3.69
CA THR A 12 2.92 -10.25 3.36
C THR A 12 1.75 -9.33 2.99
N PRO A 13 0.73 -9.85 2.28
CA PRO A 13 -0.52 -9.12 2.06
C PRO A 13 -1.16 -8.61 3.36
N ALA A 14 -1.05 -9.38 4.45
CA ALA A 14 -1.59 -9.02 5.76
C ALA A 14 -0.87 -7.79 6.34
N ASP A 15 0.45 -7.70 6.23
CA ASP A 15 1.23 -6.56 6.75
C ASP A 15 0.83 -5.25 6.05
N LEU A 16 0.64 -5.30 4.74
CA LEU A 16 0.25 -4.15 3.93
C LEU A 16 -1.16 -3.66 4.30
N LEU A 17 -2.09 -4.59 4.48
CA LEU A 17 -3.48 -4.28 4.86
C LEU A 17 -3.56 -3.78 6.30
N ALA A 18 -2.81 -4.36 7.23
CA ALA A 18 -2.75 -3.90 8.62
C ALA A 18 -2.22 -2.45 8.70
N PHE A 19 -1.15 -2.13 7.96
CA PHE A 19 -0.65 -0.76 7.88
C PHE A 19 -1.70 0.21 7.30
N GLU A 20 -2.41 -0.19 6.24
CA GLU A 20 -3.49 0.63 5.65
C GLU A 20 -4.66 0.82 6.63
N HIS A 21 -5.04 -0.23 7.34
CA HIS A 21 -6.10 -0.19 8.35
C HIS A 21 -5.81 0.85 9.45
N HIS A 22 -4.55 0.92 9.90
CA HIS A 22 -4.10 1.90 10.89
C HIS A 22 -3.89 3.30 10.32
N ASN A 23 -3.69 3.43 9.01
CA ASN A 23 -3.42 4.70 8.33
C ASN A 23 -4.37 4.93 7.14
N PRO A 24 -5.70 4.96 7.34
CA PRO A 24 -6.67 4.93 6.24
C PRO A 24 -6.75 6.22 5.42
N THR A 25 -6.09 7.30 5.87
CA THR A 25 -6.14 8.62 5.23
C THR A 25 -4.80 8.97 4.60
N TRP A 26 -4.82 9.52 3.38
CA TRP A 26 -3.60 9.90 2.66
C TRP A 26 -3.00 11.24 3.13
N PHE A 27 -3.83 12.13 3.66
CA PHE A 27 -3.41 13.43 4.15
C PHE A 27 -2.54 13.29 5.41
N GLY A 28 -1.29 13.77 5.35
CA GLY A 28 -0.37 13.79 6.49
C GLY A 28 0.99 13.14 6.21
N ASN A 29 1.59 12.54 7.25
CA ASN A 29 2.93 11.96 7.21
C ASN A 29 2.97 10.52 6.66
N LYS A 30 1.90 10.04 6.01
CA LYS A 30 1.79 8.63 5.57
C LYS A 30 2.95 8.20 4.67
N GLU A 31 3.40 9.06 3.76
CA GLU A 31 4.59 8.77 2.96
C GLU A 31 5.87 8.59 3.78
N THR A 32 6.07 9.42 4.80
CA THR A 32 7.20 9.31 5.72
C THR A 32 7.12 8.00 6.47
N ARG A 33 5.94 7.64 7.00
CA ARG A 33 5.70 6.37 7.69
C ARG A 33 5.91 5.16 6.78
N ILE A 34 5.50 5.23 5.51
CA ILE A 34 5.77 4.16 4.53
C ILE A 34 7.28 3.94 4.36
N ARG A 35 8.07 5.01 4.32
CA ARG A 35 9.53 4.90 4.20
C ARG A 35 10.17 4.37 5.49
N GLU A 36 9.74 4.88 6.64
CA GLU A 36 10.35 4.57 7.94
C GLU A 36 9.93 3.20 8.48
N GLU A 37 8.63 2.86 8.41
CA GLU A 37 8.09 1.62 8.99
C GLU A 37 8.18 0.44 8.02
N LEU A 38 7.97 0.67 6.73
CA LEU A 38 7.91 -0.41 5.73
C LEU A 38 9.19 -0.49 4.87
N GLY A 39 10.06 0.53 4.92
CA GLY A 39 11.24 0.60 4.06
C GLY A 39 10.90 0.67 2.56
N LEU A 40 9.67 1.08 2.23
CA LEU A 40 9.18 1.14 0.85
C LEU A 40 9.15 2.57 0.33
N SER A 41 9.23 2.73 -0.99
CA SER A 41 8.78 3.98 -1.60
C SER A 41 7.25 4.04 -1.60
N PRO A 42 6.62 5.23 -1.48
CA PRO A 42 5.16 5.37 -1.53
C PRO A 42 4.53 4.74 -2.77
N ALA A 43 5.15 4.92 -3.93
CA ALA A 43 4.69 4.31 -5.18
C ALA A 43 4.72 2.77 -5.13
N ARG A 44 5.77 2.18 -4.54
CA ARG A 44 5.86 0.73 -4.41
C ARG A 44 4.86 0.17 -3.41
N TYR A 45 4.63 0.89 -2.31
CA TYR A 45 3.60 0.57 -1.35
C TYR A 45 2.22 0.49 -2.00
N VAL A 46 1.82 1.48 -2.80
CA VAL A 46 0.51 1.48 -3.48
C VAL A 46 0.35 0.26 -4.38
N VAL A 47 1.36 -0.07 -5.21
CA VAL A 47 1.31 -1.25 -6.09
C VAL A 47 1.18 -2.55 -5.30
N LEU A 48 1.89 -2.67 -4.17
CA LEU A 48 1.82 -3.86 -3.33
C LEU A 48 0.49 -3.95 -2.58
N LEU A 49 -0.05 -2.82 -2.12
CA LEU A 49 -1.34 -2.74 -1.45
C LEU A 49 -2.49 -3.13 -2.39
N GLU A 50 -2.49 -2.64 -3.63
CA GLU A 50 -3.45 -3.04 -4.66
C GLU A 50 -3.43 -4.56 -4.89
N ARG A 51 -2.23 -5.15 -4.99
CA ARG A 51 -2.06 -6.61 -5.16
C ARG A 51 -2.50 -7.38 -3.92
N ALA A 52 -2.18 -6.89 -2.73
CA ALA A 52 -2.59 -7.50 -1.47
C ALA A 52 -4.11 -7.52 -1.34
N ALA A 53 -4.78 -6.40 -1.61
CA ALA A 53 -6.24 -6.30 -1.57
C ALA A 53 -6.94 -7.20 -2.62
N ALA A 54 -6.33 -7.38 -3.79
CA ALA A 54 -6.84 -8.27 -4.82
C ALA A 54 -6.55 -9.76 -4.56
N SER A 55 -5.59 -10.08 -3.68
CA SER A 55 -5.20 -11.46 -3.36
C SER A 55 -6.20 -12.15 -2.44
N ARG A 56 -6.28 -13.48 -2.53
CA ARG A 56 -7.13 -14.30 -1.63
C ARG A 56 -6.64 -14.20 -0.20
N GLU A 57 -5.32 -14.22 0.00
CA GLU A 57 -4.68 -14.12 1.30
C GLU A 57 -5.02 -12.80 1.98
N GLY A 58 -4.96 -11.68 1.24
CA GLY A 58 -5.33 -10.37 1.76
C GLY A 58 -6.82 -10.24 2.07
N GLN A 59 -7.69 -10.78 1.22
CA GLN A 59 -9.14 -10.79 1.47
C GLN A 59 -9.52 -11.62 2.71
N ILE A 60 -8.79 -12.71 2.99
CA ILE A 60 -8.98 -13.50 4.22
C ILE A 60 -8.47 -12.74 5.44
N ALA A 61 -7.32 -12.05 5.32
CA ALA A 61 -6.68 -11.36 6.43
C ALA A 61 -7.46 -10.09 6.89
N ASP A 62 -7.87 -9.24 5.95
CA ASP A 62 -8.69 -8.06 6.24
C ASP A 62 -9.63 -7.76 5.05
N PRO A 63 -10.82 -8.37 5.02
CA PRO A 63 -11.77 -8.20 3.91
C PRO A 63 -12.29 -6.77 3.80
N VAL A 64 -12.38 -6.03 4.91
CA VAL A 64 -12.93 -4.67 4.92
C VAL A 64 -11.93 -3.70 4.30
N THR A 65 -10.67 -3.76 4.73
CA THR A 65 -9.60 -2.92 4.16
C THR A 65 -9.32 -3.32 2.72
N ALA A 66 -9.29 -4.61 2.40
CA ALA A 66 -9.14 -5.08 1.02
C ALA A 66 -10.25 -4.52 0.13
N HIS A 67 -11.52 -4.62 0.55
CA HIS A 67 -12.63 -4.08 -0.21
C HIS A 67 -12.52 -2.56 -0.38
N ARG A 68 -12.21 -1.82 0.70
CA ARG A 68 -12.02 -0.36 0.64
C ARG A 68 -10.94 0.04 -0.38
N VAL A 69 -9.79 -0.64 -0.37
CA VAL A 69 -8.69 -0.37 -1.31
C VAL A 69 -9.14 -0.63 -2.75
N THR A 70 -9.78 -1.77 -3.01
CA THR A 70 -10.27 -2.10 -4.36
C THR A 70 -11.35 -1.14 -4.86
N SER A 71 -12.28 -0.75 -4.00
CA SER A 71 -13.38 0.16 -4.31
C SER A 71 -12.93 1.61 -4.45
N PHE A 72 -11.87 2.00 -3.74
CA PHE A 72 -11.36 3.37 -3.80
C PHE A 72 -10.50 3.62 -5.04
N THR A 73 -9.85 2.62 -5.62
CA THR A 73 -8.84 2.75 -6.70
C THR A 73 -9.34 3.67 -7.82
N PRO A 74 -9.01 4.98 -7.81
CA PRO A 74 -9.30 5.86 -8.93
C PRO A 74 -8.22 5.60 -9.98
N ALA A 75 -8.50 5.83 -11.27
CA ALA A 75 -7.45 5.78 -12.29
C ALA A 75 -6.22 6.57 -11.78
N ARG A 76 -5.02 6.00 -11.92
CA ARG A 76 -3.69 6.41 -11.38
C ARG A 76 -3.32 7.90 -11.45
N GLN A 77 -4.15 8.72 -12.10
CA GLN A 77 -4.01 10.12 -12.43
C GLN A 77 -4.04 11.07 -11.22
N ARG A 78 -4.70 10.73 -10.11
CA ARG A 78 -4.83 11.63 -8.94
C ARG A 78 -3.55 11.81 -8.12
N TRP A 79 -2.56 10.93 -8.28
CA TRP A 79 -1.31 11.00 -7.53
C TRP A 79 -0.30 12.01 -8.10
N ASN A 80 -0.38 12.32 -9.40
CA ASN A 80 0.47 13.34 -10.01
C ASN A 80 0.10 14.78 -9.58
N ALA A 81 -1.04 14.97 -8.91
CA ALA A 81 -1.54 16.30 -8.56
C ALA A 81 -0.99 16.87 -7.24
N SER A 82 -0.30 16.07 -6.42
CA SER A 82 0.31 16.53 -5.16
C SER A 82 1.80 16.88 -5.27
N ILE A 83 2.36 16.84 -6.48
CA ILE A 83 3.69 17.39 -6.78
C ILE A 83 3.49 18.66 -7.62
N ARG A 84 3.02 19.73 -6.97
CA ARG A 84 3.11 21.10 -7.48
C ARG A 84 3.38 22.06 -6.33
#